data_AF-A0A536U272-F1
#
_entry.id   AF-A0A536U272-F1
#
_cell.length_a   1.000
_cell.length_b   1.000
_cell.length_c   1.000
_cell.angle_alpha   90.00
_cell.angle_beta   90.00
_cell.angle_gamma   90.00
#
_symmetry.space_group_name_H-M   'P 1'
#
loop_
_entity.id
_entity.type
_entity.pdbx_description
1 polymer ?
#
loop_
_entity_poly.entity_id
_entity_poly.type
_entity_poly.pdbx_seq_one_letter_code
_entity_poly.pdbx_strand_id
1 'polypeptide(L)'
;MSSDDRDLSAIEAALIEFDDSELCALIDWTNNVTPLVPGLLTWIGHACDWELHRRADADFPLRSPLATIPPDEDAVSIAAALTLRKRFDQGGERHAGTVVALFDAILRVLTGGDCRH
;
A
#
# COMPACT_ATOMS: atom_id res chain seq x y z
N MET A 1 -20.09 6.44 6.42
CA MET A 1 -18.76 5.90 6.06
C MET A 1 -17.96 7.06 5.52
N SER A 2 -16.84 7.39 6.15
CA SER A 2 -15.97 8.46 5.65
C SER A 2 -15.37 8.05 4.31
N SER A 3 -14.83 8.99 3.52
CA SER A 3 -14.10 8.60 2.30
C SER A 3 -12.92 7.69 2.64
N ASP A 4 -12.22 8.03 3.73
CA ASP A 4 -11.08 7.29 4.27
C ASP A 4 -11.40 5.80 4.53
N ASP A 5 -12.59 5.49 5.08
CA ASP A 5 -12.99 4.10 5.36
C ASP A 5 -13.14 3.30 4.06
N ARG A 6 -13.72 3.91 3.01
CA ARG A 6 -13.93 3.23 1.73
C ARG A 6 -12.61 3.01 0.99
N ASP A 7 -11.72 3.98 1.08
CA ASP A 7 -10.39 3.89 0.46
C ASP A 7 -9.52 2.86 1.20
N LEU A 8 -9.64 2.74 2.53
CA LEU A 8 -8.99 1.67 3.31
C LEU A 8 -9.56 0.28 2.99
N SER A 9 -10.89 0.13 2.89
CA SER A 9 -11.49 -1.14 2.45
C SER A 9 -11.05 -1.55 1.04
N ALA A 10 -10.78 -0.60 0.14
CA ALA A 10 -10.23 -0.90 -1.18
C ALA A 10 -8.79 -1.43 -1.12
N ILE A 11 -7.98 -0.93 -0.18
CA ILE A 11 -6.64 -1.46 0.10
C ILE A 11 -6.75 -2.89 0.63
N GLU A 12 -7.61 -3.13 1.61
CA GLU A 12 -7.84 -4.47 2.17
C GLU A 12 -8.25 -5.47 1.08
N ALA A 13 -9.22 -5.08 0.23
CA ALA A 13 -9.67 -5.92 -0.87
C ALA A 13 -8.52 -6.24 -1.85
N ALA A 14 -7.66 -5.27 -2.17
CA ALA A 14 -6.51 -5.51 -3.04
C ALA A 14 -5.47 -6.45 -2.39
N LEU A 15 -5.23 -6.34 -1.08
CA LEU A 15 -4.30 -7.21 -0.34
C LEU A 15 -4.77 -8.68 -0.31
N ILE A 16 -6.08 -8.91 -0.20
CA ILE A 16 -6.68 -10.25 -0.17
C ILE A 16 -6.43 -11.01 -1.49
N GLU A 17 -6.31 -10.31 -2.62
CA GLU A 17 -6.08 -10.91 -3.94
C GLU A 17 -4.64 -11.41 -4.14
N PHE A 18 -3.69 -11.05 -3.27
CA PHE A 18 -2.33 -11.58 -3.31
C PHE A 18 -2.25 -12.95 -2.64
N ASP A 19 -1.47 -13.87 -3.19
CA ASP A 19 -1.07 -15.08 -2.48
C ASP A 19 0.05 -14.81 -1.45
N ASP A 20 0.26 -15.75 -0.54
CA ASP A 20 1.26 -15.59 0.53
C ASP A 20 2.68 -15.38 -0.01
N SER A 21 3.01 -15.96 -1.17
CA SER A 21 4.33 -15.82 -1.77
C SER A 21 4.55 -14.43 -2.36
N GLU A 22 3.51 -13.84 -2.94
CA GLU A 22 3.54 -12.47 -3.44
C GLU A 22 3.61 -11.45 -2.30
N LEU A 23 2.87 -11.67 -1.21
CA LEU A 23 2.96 -10.85 0.00
C LEU A 23 4.37 -10.89 0.61
N CYS A 24 4.96 -12.09 0.74
CA CYS A 24 6.34 -12.25 1.19
C CYS A 24 7.32 -11.54 0.25
N ALA A 25 7.16 -11.66 -1.07
CA ALA A 25 8.02 -11.00 -2.04
C ALA A 25 7.93 -9.47 -1.97
N LEU A 26 6.74 -8.91 -1.70
CA LEU A 26 6.57 -7.47 -1.48
C LEU A 26 7.24 -7.01 -0.19
N ILE A 27 7.12 -7.77 0.91
CA ILE A 27 7.83 -7.50 2.18
C ILE A 27 9.35 -7.53 1.97
N ASP A 28 9.86 -8.55 1.29
CA ASP A 28 11.28 -8.64 0.98
C ASP A 28 11.73 -7.45 0.12
N TRP A 29 10.94 -7.07 -0.88
CA TRP A 29 11.24 -5.92 -1.72
C TRP A 29 11.28 -4.60 -0.93
N THR A 30 10.31 -4.35 -0.04
CA THR A 30 10.30 -3.12 0.78
C THR A 30 11.48 -3.07 1.76
N ASN A 31 11.94 -4.22 2.25
CA ASN A 31 13.10 -4.31 3.15
C ASN A 31 14.46 -4.15 2.44
N ASN A 32 14.54 -4.45 1.13
CA ASN A 32 15.80 -4.48 0.38
C ASN A 32 16.00 -3.28 -0.56
N VAL A 33 14.98 -2.46 -0.80
CA VAL A 33 15.11 -1.25 -1.62
C VAL A 33 15.72 -0.11 -0.80
N THR A 34 16.58 0.71 -1.42
CA THR A 34 17.09 1.94 -0.78
C THR A 34 15.90 2.82 -0.36
N PRO A 35 15.78 3.20 0.93
CA PRO A 35 14.59 3.85 1.45
C PRO A 35 14.56 5.34 1.06
N LEU A 36 14.21 5.63 -0.18
CA LEU A 36 13.93 6.99 -0.66
C LEU A 36 12.60 7.53 -0.12
N VAL A 37 11.69 6.63 0.25
CA VAL A 37 10.36 6.90 0.83
C VAL A 37 10.08 5.94 2.00
N PRO A 38 10.80 6.10 3.13
CA PRO A 38 10.79 5.12 4.21
C PRO A 38 9.40 4.89 4.80
N GLY A 39 8.59 5.94 4.98
CA GLY A 39 7.23 5.82 5.51
C GLY A 39 6.33 4.97 4.64
N LEU A 40 6.33 5.21 3.31
CA LEU A 40 5.53 4.44 2.35
C LEU A 40 5.96 2.96 2.32
N LEU A 41 7.26 2.69 2.23
CA LEU A 41 7.78 1.31 2.16
C LEU A 41 7.50 0.53 3.44
N THR A 42 7.69 1.16 4.59
CA THR A 42 7.38 0.58 5.90
C THR A 42 5.90 0.26 6.01
N TRP A 43 5.03 1.18 5.58
CA TRP A 43 3.59 0.95 5.60
C TRP A 43 3.17 -0.19 4.65
N ILE A 44 3.73 -0.28 3.43
CA ILE A 44 3.45 -1.39 2.51
C ILE A 44 3.85 -2.74 3.14
N GLY A 45 5.03 -2.80 3.76
CA GLY A 45 5.47 -4.00 4.48
C GLY A 45 4.49 -4.42 5.59
N HIS A 46 4.09 -3.46 6.43
CA HIS A 46 3.10 -3.70 7.48
C HIS A 46 1.71 -4.10 6.96
N ALA A 47 1.29 -3.57 5.81
CA ALA A 47 0.03 -3.93 5.19
C ALA A 47 0.04 -5.38 4.67
N CYS A 48 1.17 -5.81 4.10
CA CYS A 48 1.36 -7.21 3.68
C CYS A 48 1.41 -8.14 4.90
N ASP A 49 2.16 -7.77 5.94
CA ASP A 49 2.19 -8.51 7.21
C ASP A 49 0.80 -8.62 7.83
N TRP A 50 0.00 -7.56 7.79
CA TRP A 50 -1.38 -7.56 8.29
C TRP A 50 -2.22 -8.65 7.62
N GLU A 51 -2.16 -8.76 6.29
CA GLU A 51 -2.94 -9.78 5.57
C GLU A 51 -2.46 -11.20 5.91
N LEU A 52 -1.14 -11.42 6.01
CA LEU A 52 -0.58 -12.71 6.43
C LEU A 52 -1.04 -13.11 7.84
N HIS A 53 -1.04 -12.18 8.79
CA HIS A 53 -1.50 -12.45 10.15
C HIS A 53 -3.02 -12.64 10.21
N ARG A 54 -3.79 -11.89 9.41
CA ARG A 54 -5.25 -12.04 9.30
C ARG A 54 -5.61 -13.45 8.80
N ARG A 55 -4.84 -14.00 7.85
CA ARG A 55 -4.97 -15.39 7.39
C ARG A 55 -4.63 -16.42 8.47
N ALA A 56 -3.79 -16.04 9.43
CA ALA A 56 -3.43 -16.86 10.60
C ALA A 56 -4.35 -16.61 11.82
N ASP A 57 -5.58 -16.13 11.60
CA ASP A 57 -6.59 -15.85 12.64
C ASP A 57 -6.19 -14.77 13.67
N ALA A 58 -5.25 -13.88 13.33
CA ALA A 58 -4.96 -12.71 14.17
C ALA A 58 -5.90 -11.55 13.81
N ASP A 59 -6.51 -10.94 14.83
CA ASP A 59 -7.46 -9.83 14.67
C ASP A 59 -6.84 -8.50 15.12
N PHE A 60 -6.36 -7.72 14.17
CA PHE A 60 -5.96 -6.33 14.37
C PHE A 60 -6.30 -5.49 13.14
N PRO A 61 -6.66 -4.21 13.31
CA PRO A 61 -7.06 -3.37 12.19
C PRO A 61 -5.87 -3.01 11.30
N LEU A 62 -6.10 -2.95 9.99
CA LEU A 62 -5.14 -2.35 9.06
C LEU A 62 -5.01 -0.86 9.38
N ARG A 63 -3.78 -0.38 9.57
CA ARG A 63 -3.53 1.04 9.82
C ARG A 63 -3.59 1.82 8.51
N SER A 64 -4.21 3.00 8.54
CA SER A 64 -4.21 3.91 7.40
C SER A 64 -2.79 4.37 7.02
N PRO A 65 -2.47 4.49 5.73
CA PRO A 65 -1.24 5.14 5.27
C PRO A 65 -0.99 6.50 5.94
N LEU A 66 -2.04 7.33 6.05
CA LEU A 66 -1.96 8.68 6.63
C LEU A 66 -1.68 8.69 8.14
N ALA A 67 -1.88 7.56 8.83
CA ALA A 67 -1.53 7.42 10.23
C ALA A 67 -0.08 6.97 10.45
N THR A 68 0.60 6.55 9.38
CA THR A 68 1.93 5.94 9.42
C THR A 68 2.98 6.78 8.70
N ILE A 69 2.62 7.36 7.55
CA ILE A 69 3.49 8.20 6.74
C ILE A 69 3.57 9.59 7.38
N PRO A 70 4.78 10.09 7.68
CA PRO A 70 4.96 11.46 8.18
C PRO A 70 4.46 12.50 7.15
N PRO A 71 3.83 13.61 7.59
CA PRO A 71 3.32 14.62 6.65
C PRO A 71 4.39 15.24 5.74
N ASP A 72 5.64 15.31 6.19
CA ASP A 72 6.79 15.76 5.39
C ASP A 72 7.19 14.77 4.28
N GLU A 73 6.71 13.52 4.38
CA GLU A 73 6.86 12.48 3.36
C GLU A 73 5.66 12.37 2.41
N ASP A 74 4.56 13.11 2.59
CA ASP A 74 3.33 12.95 1.79
C ASP A 74 3.59 13.12 0.29
N ALA A 75 4.21 14.24 -0.10
CA ALA A 75 4.45 14.55 -1.52
C ALA A 75 5.39 13.53 -2.20
N VAL A 76 6.45 13.12 -1.49
CA VAL A 76 7.41 12.14 -2.02
C VAL A 76 6.80 10.73 -2.04
N SER A 77 5.94 10.39 -1.08
CA SER A 77 5.20 9.13 -1.02
C SER A 77 4.19 9.01 -2.16
N ILE A 78 3.43 10.08 -2.45
CA ILE A 78 2.52 10.14 -3.61
C ILE A 78 3.31 9.95 -4.91
N ALA A 79 4.43 10.68 -5.08
CA ALA A 79 5.26 10.58 -6.27
C ALA A 79 5.87 9.17 -6.46
N ALA A 80 6.31 8.55 -5.37
CA ALA A 80 6.83 7.19 -5.39
C ALA A 80 5.74 6.17 -5.72
N ALA A 81 4.55 6.26 -5.09
CA ALA A 81 3.42 5.40 -5.39
C ALA A 81 2.98 5.50 -6.86
N LEU A 82 2.93 6.70 -7.43
CA LEU A 82 2.67 6.91 -8.87
C LEU A 82 3.73 6.26 -9.75
N THR A 83 5.00 6.39 -9.38
CA THR A 83 6.12 5.83 -10.14
C THR A 83 6.10 4.30 -10.12
N LEU A 84 5.86 3.71 -8.95
CA LEU A 84 5.76 2.26 -8.77
C LEU A 84 4.56 1.70 -9.54
N ARG A 85 3.38 2.30 -9.37
CA ARG A 85 2.18 1.97 -10.15
C ARG A 85 2.47 1.91 -11.65
N LYS A 86 3.09 2.97 -12.20
CA LYS A 86 3.42 3.05 -13.63
C LYS A 86 4.41 1.98 -14.05
N ARG A 87 5.40 1.67 -13.21
CA ARG A 87 6.39 0.63 -13.50
C ARG A 87 5.73 -0.75 -13.61
N PHE A 88 4.83 -1.08 -12.70
CA PHE A 88 4.11 -2.36 -12.73
C PHE A 88 3.12 -2.45 -13.90
N ASP A 89 2.42 -1.36 -14.22
CA ASP A 89 1.52 -1.27 -15.39
C ASP A 89 2.27 -1.53 -16.71
N GLN A 90 3.51 -1.04 -16.83
CA GLN A 90 4.33 -1.20 -18.03
C GLN A 90 5.11 -2.52 -18.11
N GLY A 91 5.24 -3.24 -17.00
CA GLY A 91 6.13 -4.41 -16.86
C GLY A 91 5.59 -5.71 -17.47
N GLY A 92 4.30 -5.79 -17.80
CA GLY A 92 3.68 -7.01 -18.35
C GLY A 92 3.72 -8.22 -17.41
N GLU A 93 3.96 -8.00 -16.12
CA GLU A 93 4.05 -9.05 -15.11
C GLU A 93 2.68 -9.69 -14.86
N ARG A 94 2.67 -11.00 -14.53
CA ARG A 94 1.45 -11.80 -14.31
C ARG A 94 0.48 -11.18 -13.29
N HIS A 95 1.00 -10.39 -12.36
CA HIS A 95 0.28 -9.77 -11.25
C HIS A 95 0.24 -8.24 -11.32
N ALA A 96 0.59 -7.66 -12.48
CA ALA A 96 0.58 -6.22 -12.70
C ALA A 96 -0.78 -5.60 -12.36
N GLY A 97 -1.89 -6.30 -12.64
CA GLY A 97 -3.24 -5.83 -12.32
C GLY A 97 -3.50 -5.64 -10.82
N THR A 98 -3.14 -6.63 -10.00
CA THR A 98 -3.35 -6.60 -8.54
C THR A 98 -2.47 -5.55 -7.87
N VAL A 99 -1.19 -5.47 -8.28
CA VAL A 99 -0.26 -4.47 -7.78
C VAL A 99 -0.68 -3.05 -8.18
N VAL A 100 -1.13 -2.85 -9.42
CA VAL A 100 -1.67 -1.54 -9.86
C VAL A 100 -2.93 -1.18 -9.07
N ALA A 101 -3.83 -2.12 -8.81
CA ALA A 101 -5.04 -1.89 -8.02
C ALA A 101 -4.70 -1.48 -6.57
N LEU A 102 -3.70 -2.12 -5.95
CA LEU A 102 -3.19 -1.75 -4.64
C LEU A 102 -2.66 -0.31 -4.64
N PHE A 103 -1.79 0.04 -5.58
CA PHE A 103 -1.26 1.40 -5.67
C PHE A 103 -2.33 2.45 -6.00
N ASP A 104 -3.34 2.11 -6.81
CA ASP A 104 -4.49 3.00 -7.06
C ASP A 104 -5.27 3.28 -5.78
N ALA A 105 -5.48 2.27 -4.93
CA ALA A 105 -6.16 2.44 -3.64
C ALA A 105 -5.31 3.28 -2.66
N ILE A 106 -4.00 3.03 -2.59
CA ILE A 106 -3.06 3.84 -1.78
C ILE A 106 -3.10 5.30 -2.22
N LEU A 107 -3.04 5.56 -3.52
CA LEU A 107 -3.06 6.92 -4.06
C LEU A 107 -4.37 7.64 -3.74
N ARG A 108 -5.52 6.97 -3.76
CA ARG A 108 -6.80 7.57 -3.33
C ARG A 108 -6.76 8.01 -1.87
N VAL A 109 -6.17 7.20 -0.97
CA VAL A 109 -6.00 7.61 0.44
C VAL A 109 -5.07 8.81 0.55
N LEU A 110 -3.91 8.77 -0.10
CA LEU A 110 -2.90 9.83 0.03
C LEU A 110 -3.34 11.16 -0.62
N THR A 111 -4.12 11.11 -1.71
CA THR A 111 -4.58 12.32 -2.44
C THR A 111 -5.99 12.76 -2.06
N GLY A 112 -6.80 11.88 -1.47
CA GLY A 112 -8.13 12.20 -0.94
C GLY A 112 -8.09 12.92 0.41
N GLY A 113 -6.98 12.80 1.14
CA GLY A 113 -6.74 13.52 2.40
C GLY A 113 -6.50 15.04 2.23
N ASP A 114 -6.28 15.52 1.00
CA ASP A 114 -5.96 16.91 0.64
C ASP A 114 -7.15 17.90 0.80
N CYS A 115 -8.32 17.43 1.27
CA CYS A 115 -9.42 18.30 1.71
C CYS A 115 -9.24 18.85 3.15
N ARG A 116 -8.08 18.70 3.78
CA ARG A 116 -7.83 19.17 5.16
C ARG A 116 -7.40 20.64 5.20
N HIS A 117 -8.35 21.50 5.54
CA HIS A 117 -8.10 22.78 6.21
C HIS A 117 -7.89 22.55 7.71
#